data_AF-A0A7K9YTJ3-F1
#
_entry.id   AF-A0A7K9YTJ3-F1
#
_cell.length_a   1.000
_cell.length_b   1.000
_cell.length_c   1.000
_cell.angle_alpha   90.00
_cell.angle_beta   90.00
_cell.angle_gamma   90.00
#
_symmetry.space_group_name_H-M   'P 1'
#
loop_
_entity.id
_entity.type
_entity.pdbx_description
1 polymer ?
#
loop_
_entity_poly.entity_id
_entity_poly.type
_entity_poly.pdbx_seq_one_letter_code
_entity_poly.pdbx_strand_id
1 'polypeptide(L)'
;QITNGTLDVKKLMKTWVLHKGFPLVTISRKGKIISLHQEKFSYRVEPDNWTSDASYLWDIPLTYTTNRCNFTRCINAYLLDQKSGM
;
A
#
# COMPACT_ATOMS: atom_id res chain seq x y z
N GLN A 1 -14.33 -4.05 6.25
CA GLN A 1 -14.77 -5.39 5.81
C GLN A 1 -13.81 -5.82 4.72
N ILE A 2 -13.12 -6.95 4.90
CA ILE A 2 -12.37 -7.59 3.82
C ILE A 2 -13.45 -8.14 2.88
N THR A 3 -13.37 -7.75 1.62
CA THR A 3 -14.39 -7.82 0.57
C THR A 3 -15.33 -9.02 0.61
N ASN A 4 -16.60 -8.76 0.26
CA ASN A 4 -17.68 -9.74 0.07
C ASN A 4 -17.48 -10.62 -1.18
N GLY A 5 -16.22 -10.98 -1.46
CA GLY A 5 -15.73 -11.73 -2.61
C GLY A 5 -14.31 -12.19 -2.29
N THR A 6 -14.02 -13.47 -2.55
CA THR A 6 -12.76 -14.13 -2.20
C THR A 6 -11.58 -13.32 -2.71
N LEU A 7 -10.75 -12.79 -1.80
CA LEU A 7 -9.52 -12.09 -2.15
C LEU A 7 -8.68 -12.98 -3.07
N ASP A 8 -8.37 -12.51 -4.28
CA ASP A 8 -7.47 -13.23 -5.18
C ASP A 8 -6.03 -13.08 -4.68
N VAL A 9 -5.65 -13.94 -3.75
CA VAL A 9 -4.31 -14.00 -3.16
C VAL A 9 -3.25 -14.22 -4.22
N LYS A 10 -3.56 -14.95 -5.30
CA LYS A 10 -2.62 -15.22 -6.39
C LYS A 10 -2.30 -13.94 -7.15
N LYS A 11 -3.33 -13.14 -7.49
CA LYS A 11 -3.12 -11.83 -8.12
C LYS A 11 -2.31 -10.92 -7.21
N LEU A 12 -2.68 -10.84 -5.93
CA LEU A 12 -2.00 -10.00 -4.95
C LEU A 12 -0.50 -10.37 -4.87
N MET A 13 -0.20 -11.65 -4.60
CA MET A 13 1.16 -12.17 -4.46
C MET A 13 1.99 -12.09 -5.72
N LYS A 14 1.37 -12.06 -6.92
CA LYS A 14 2.07 -11.88 -8.18
C LYS A 14 2.90 -10.58 -8.19
N THR A 15 2.38 -9.50 -7.63
CA THR A 15 3.11 -8.23 -7.54
C THR A 15 4.32 -8.33 -6.60
N TRP A 16 4.21 -9.08 -5.50
CA TRP A 16 5.29 -9.25 -4.52
C TRP A 16 6.44 -10.13 -5.01
N VAL A 17 6.17 -11.13 -5.86
CA VAL A 17 7.20 -12.06 -6.33
C VAL A 17 7.87 -11.62 -7.63
N LEU A 18 7.20 -10.82 -8.46
CA LEU A 18 7.75 -10.38 -9.76
C LEU A 18 8.52 -9.06 -9.67
N HIS A 19 8.22 -8.20 -8.69
CA HIS A 19 8.89 -6.91 -8.54
C HIS A 19 10.03 -6.98 -7.53
N LYS A 20 11.25 -6.65 -7.97
CA LYS A 20 12.41 -6.53 -7.06
C LYS A 20 12.25 -5.32 -6.13
N GLY A 21 12.45 -5.54 -4.84
CA GLY A 21 12.42 -4.51 -3.80
C GLY A 21 11.17 -4.64 -2.93
N PHE A 22 10.73 -3.53 -2.36
CA PHE A 22 9.52 -3.46 -1.54
C PHE A 22 8.91 -2.05 -1.61
N PRO A 23 7.60 -1.91 -1.34
CA PRO A 23 6.94 -0.61 -1.38
C PRO A 23 7.29 0.25 -0.17
N LEU A 24 7.43 1.55 -0.40
CA LEU A 24 7.26 2.60 0.59
C LEU A 24 5.81 3.07 0.52
N VAL A 25 5.12 3.06 1.66
CA VAL A 25 3.74 3.58 1.77
C VAL A 25 3.77 4.87 2.58
N THR A 26 3.51 5.98 1.90
CA THR A 26 3.44 7.30 2.50
C THR A 26 1.99 7.63 2.85
N ILE A 27 1.75 7.98 4.12
CA ILE A 27 0.42 8.28 4.65
C ILE A 27 0.37 9.76 4.98
N SER A 28 -0.54 10.51 4.36
CA SER A 28 -0.81 11.91 4.72
C SER A 28 -2.22 12.07 5.27
N ARG A 29 -2.35 12.86 6.34
CA ARG A 29 -3.62 13.06 7.04
C ARG A 29 -4.01 14.54 7.04
N LYS A 30 -5.19 14.84 6.51
CA LYS A 30 -5.83 16.17 6.57
C LYS A 30 -7.16 16.03 7.30
N GLY A 31 -7.13 16.27 8.62
CA GLY A 31 -8.29 16.08 9.50
C GLY A 31 -8.74 14.61 9.58
N LYS A 32 -9.90 14.30 8.96
CA LYS A 32 -10.43 12.93 8.84
C LYS A 32 -10.08 12.25 7.52
N ILE A 33 -9.50 12.99 6.57
CA ILE A 33 -9.08 12.46 5.26
C ILE A 33 -7.69 11.87 5.41
N ILE A 34 -7.53 10.63 4.95
CA ILE A 34 -6.25 9.91 4.88
C ILE A 34 -5.99 9.63 3.40
N SER A 35 -4.84 10.09 2.92
CA SER A 35 -4.36 9.83 1.57
C SER A 35 -3.14 8.92 1.64
N LEU A 36 -3.14 7.89 0.79
CA LEU A 36 -2.08 6.90 0.70
C LEU A 36 -1.38 7.06 -0.64
N HIS A 37 -0.06 7.02 -0.61
CA HIS A 37 0.79 6.99 -1.80
C HIS A 37 1.73 5.80 -1.68
N GLN A 38 1.93 5.07 -2.78
CA GLN A 38 2.92 4.01 -2.84
C GLN A 38 3.93 4.30 -3.94
N GLU A 39 5.18 3.94 -3.63
CA GLU A 39 6.33 4.02 -4.51
C GLU A 39 7.31 2.89 -4.13
N LYS A 40 8.32 2.63 -4.96
CA LYS A 40 9.35 1.65 -4.62
C LYS A 40 10.35 2.28 -3.64
N PHE A 41 10.57 1.63 -2.49
CA PHE A 41 11.57 2.10 -1.53
C PHE A 41 12.99 2.06 -2.14
N SER A 42 13.70 3.18 -2.07
CA SER A 42 15.08 3.32 -2.50
C SER A 42 15.88 4.11 -1.47
N TYR A 43 16.98 3.53 -0.98
CA TYR A 43 17.83 4.17 0.05
C TYR A 43 18.63 5.37 -0.49
N ARG A 44 18.88 5.41 -1.80
CA ARG A 44 19.50 6.55 -2.50
C ARG A 44 18.62 6.91 -3.68
N VAL A 45 18.27 8.19 -3.78
CA VAL A 45 17.59 8.73 -4.96
C VAL A 45 18.65 8.89 -6.03
N GLU A 46 18.79 7.90 -6.91
CA GLU A 46 19.61 8.04 -8.11
C GLU A 46 18.86 8.95 -9.09
N PRO A 47 19.39 10.13 -9.45
CA PRO A 47 18.68 11.11 -10.28
C PRO A 47 18.30 10.58 -11.68
N ASP A 48 18.99 9.54 -12.18
CA ASP A 48 18.76 8.93 -13.50
C ASP A 48 17.77 7.75 -13.50
N ASN A 49 17.33 7.28 -12.32
CA ASN A 49 16.48 6.08 -12.22
C ASN A 49 15.06 6.39 -11.74
N TRP A 50 14.51 7.55 -12.11
CA TRP A 50 13.07 7.81 -12.06
C TRP A 50 12.35 7.03 -13.17
N THR A 51 12.67 5.73 -13.30
CA THR A 51 12.05 4.79 -14.21
C THR A 51 10.63 4.51 -13.73
N SER A 52 9.74 5.48 -13.98
CA SER A 52 8.29 5.43 -13.81
C SER A 52 7.83 4.64 -12.57
N ASP A 53 7.61 5.34 -11.45
CA ASP A 53 6.94 4.79 -10.24
C ASP A 53 5.64 4.03 -10.56
N ALA A 54 5.02 4.32 -11.71
CA ALA A 54 3.83 3.64 -12.20
C ALA A 54 4.02 2.15 -12.57
N SER A 55 5.26 1.67 -12.73
CA SER A 55 5.57 0.29 -13.14
C SER A 55 5.76 -0.70 -11.96
N TYR A 56 5.92 -0.18 -10.74
CA TYR A 56 6.13 -0.97 -9.52
C TYR A 56 5.00 -0.73 -8.53
N LEU A 57 3.81 -1.24 -8.84
CA LEU A 57 2.67 -1.17 -7.94
C LEU A 57 2.44 -2.53 -7.31
N TRP A 58 2.43 -2.54 -5.98
CA TRP A 58 2.07 -3.72 -5.20
C TRP A 58 0.59 -3.66 -4.84
N ASP A 59 -0.03 -4.84 -4.80
CA ASP A 59 -1.32 -5.01 -4.11
C ASP A 59 -1.00 -5.22 -2.62
N ILE A 60 -1.21 -4.19 -1.79
CA ILE A 60 -0.74 -4.16 -0.40
C ILE A 60 -1.92 -4.32 0.57
N PRO A 61 -2.00 -5.44 1.34
CA PRO A 61 -2.98 -5.59 2.39
C PRO A 61 -2.54 -4.81 3.63
N LEU A 62 -3.01 -3.57 3.76
CA LEU A 62 -2.69 -2.70 4.88
C LEU A 62 -3.59 -2.98 6.07
N THR A 63 -2.98 -3.00 7.26
CA THR A 63 -3.72 -3.00 8.52
C THR A 63 -3.36 -1.77 9.34
N TYR A 64 -4.35 -1.16 10.00
CA TYR A 64 -4.10 0.00 10.85
C TYR A 64 -4.98 0.00 12.10
N THR A 65 -4.48 0.68 13.13
CA THR A 65 -5.20 0.96 14.37
C THR A 65 -5.24 2.46 14.61
N THR A 66 -6.14 2.92 15.48
CA THR A 66 -6.22 4.32 15.89
C THR A 66 -6.30 4.40 17.40
N ASN A 67 -6.03 5.58 17.95
CA ASN A 67 -6.13 5.85 19.40
C ASN A 67 -7.54 5.66 20.00
N ARG A 68 -8.57 5.42 19.17
CA ARG A 68 -9.93 5.08 19.63
C ARG A 68 -10.12 3.58 19.89
N CYS A 69 -9.09 2.77 19.66
CA CYS A 69 -9.16 1.33 19.87
C CYS A 69 -8.87 0.97 21.34
N ASN A 70 -9.92 0.70 22.12
CA ASN A 70 -9.86 0.36 23.55
C ASN A 70 -10.03 -1.15 23.81
N PHE A 71 -9.14 -2.01 23.29
CA PHE A 71 -9.00 -3.46 23.55
C PHE A 71 -9.47 -4.50 22.49
N THR A 72 -8.65 -5.57 22.46
CA THR A 72 -8.66 -6.88 21.79
C THR A 72 -8.95 -7.03 20.29
N ARG A 73 -9.70 -6.16 19.60
CA ARG A 73 -9.91 -6.33 18.14
C ARG A 73 -10.43 -5.08 17.43
N CYS A 74 -9.56 -4.11 17.18
CA CYS A 74 -9.86 -3.00 16.25
C CYS A 74 -8.75 -2.79 15.21
N ILE A 75 -8.28 -3.92 14.65
CA ILE A 75 -7.46 -3.93 13.45
C ILE A 75 -8.40 -3.74 12.26
N ASN A 76 -8.24 -2.62 11.56
CA ASN A 76 -8.91 -2.39 10.28
C ASN A 76 -8.00 -2.86 9.16
N ALA A 77 -8.61 -3.38 8.09
CA ALA A 77 -7.90 -3.81 6.89
C ALA A 77 -8.35 -3.00 5.68
N TYR A 78 -7.41 -2.65 4.81
CA TYR A 78 -7.60 -1.94 3.56
C TYR A 78 -6.67 -2.52 2.50
N LEU A 79 -7.18 -2.82 1.31
CA LEU A 79 -6.33 -3.24 0.19
C LEU A 79 -5.95 -2.00 -0.62
N LEU A 80 -4.67 -1.69 -0.69
CA LEU A 80 -4.13 -0.66 -1.56
C LEU A 80 -3.74 -1.30 -2.90
N ASP A 81 -4.63 -1.22 -3.88
CA ASP A 81 -4.50 -1.79 -5.23
C ASP A 81 -4.60 -0.74 -6.36
N GLN A 82 -4.87 0.52 -5.99
CA GLN A 82 -4.97 1.62 -6.95
C GLN A 82 -3.59 2.14 -7.34
N LYS A 83 -3.43 2.45 -8.63
CA LYS A 83 -2.25 3.14 -9.15
C LYS A 83 -2.20 4.54 -8.53
N SER A 84 -1.03 4.95 -8.02
CA SER A 84 -0.79 6.36 -7.64
C SER A 84 -1.26 7.23 -8.80
N GLY A 85 -2.33 7.99 -8.57
CA GLY A 85 -3.01 8.76 -9.61
C GLY A 85 -2.06 9.79 -10.22
N MET A 86 -2.16 9.97 -11.55
CA MET A 86 -1.91 11.27 -12.16
C MET A 86 -2.91 12.28 -11.62
#